data_AF-K1T3D8-F1
#
_entry.id   AF-K1T3D8-F1
#
_cell.length_a   1.000
_cell.length_b   1.000
_cell.length_c   1.000
_cell.angle_alpha   90.00
_cell.angle_beta   90.00
_cell.angle_gamma   90.00
#
_symmetry.space_group_name_H-M   'P 1'
#
loop_
_entity.id
_entity.type
_entity.pdbx_description
1 polymer ?
#
loop_
_entity_poly.entity_id
_entity_poly.type
_entity_poly.pdbx_seq_one_letter_code
_entity_poly.pdbx_strand_id
1 'polypeptide(L)'
;MYEDWAAGRITEYNFSMLSGKYQSEQAELDEKIERLQSAIATESQNAADAEKWIALMKECVNPTELTAELLNTLIEKIVVHEAVKGEDGSREQEVEIFYRFIGKID
;
A
#
# COMPACT_ATOMS: atom_id res chain seq x y z
N MET A 1 30.65 12.42 26.24
CA MET A 1 30.70 13.33 25.07
C MET A 1 30.69 14.79 25.47
N TYR A 2 29.54 15.39 25.84
CA TYR A 2 29.53 16.77 26.34
C TYR A 2 30.39 16.91 27.61
N GLU A 3 30.30 15.93 28.52
CA GLU A 3 31.13 15.88 29.73
C GLU A 3 32.64 15.76 29.44
N ASP A 4 33.03 15.06 28.37
CA ASP A 4 34.45 14.92 27.99
C ASP A 4 34.98 16.18 27.30
N TRP A 5 34.12 16.90 26.58
CA TRP A 5 34.44 18.22 26.02
C TRP A 5 34.56 19.27 27.14
N ALA A 6 33.60 19.30 28.06
CA ALA A 6 33.62 20.19 29.24
C ALA A 6 34.81 19.90 30.17
N ALA A 7 35.25 18.63 30.24
CA ALA A 7 36.46 18.23 30.97
C ALA A 7 37.77 18.44 30.17
N GLY A 8 37.71 19.01 28.96
CA GLY A 8 38.88 19.30 28.11
C GLY A 8 39.59 18.06 27.54
N ARG A 9 38.97 16.87 27.63
CA ARG A 9 39.56 15.61 27.15
C ARG A 9 39.44 15.44 25.64
N ILE A 10 38.51 16.16 25.01
CA ILE A 10 38.35 16.22 23.56
C ILE A 10 38.29 17.68 23.09
N THR A 11 38.88 17.95 21.94
CA THR A 11 38.87 19.29 21.33
C THR A 11 37.48 19.64 20.80
N GLU A 12 37.18 20.94 20.73
CA GLU A 12 35.93 21.44 20.11
C GLU A 12 35.75 20.95 18.66
N TYR A 13 36.85 20.88 17.91
CA TYR A 13 36.87 20.32 16.55
C TYR A 13 36.39 18.86 16.54
N ASN A 14 36.90 18.00 17.43
CA ASN A 14 36.50 16.60 17.51
C ASN A 14 35.07 16.44 18.01
N PHE A 15 34.64 17.26 18.96
CA PHE A 15 33.26 17.26 19.47
C PHE A 15 32.26 17.66 18.38
N SER A 16 32.54 18.72 17.62
CA SER A 16 31.70 19.19 16.52
C SER A 16 31.63 18.15 15.39
N MET A 17 32.77 17.59 15.00
CA MET A 17 32.82 16.55 13.96
C MET A 17 32.05 15.29 14.36
N LEU A 18 32.21 14.80 15.59
CA LEU A 18 31.49 13.62 16.06
C LEU A 18 30.00 13.92 16.21
N SER A 19 29.62 15.03 16.84
CA SER A 19 28.22 15.41 17.02
C SER A 19 27.48 15.58 15.70
N GLY A 20 28.12 16.19 14.70
CA GLY A 20 27.57 16.30 13.35
C GLY A 20 27.32 14.93 12.70
N LYS A 21 28.28 13.99 12.81
CA LYS A 21 28.11 12.62 12.31
C LYS A 21 26.95 11.90 13.01
N TYR A 22 26.85 12.02 14.34
CA TYR A 22 25.75 11.41 15.10
C TYR A 22 24.39 12.01 14.73
N GLN A 23 24.31 13.32 14.52
CA GLN A 23 23.07 13.96 14.08
C GLN A 23 22.66 13.50 12.69
N SER A 24 23.61 13.36 11.76
CA SER A 24 23.32 12.81 10.43
C SER A 24 22.86 11.35 10.52
N GLU A 25 23.53 10.51 11.30
CA GLU A 25 23.15 9.11 11.49
C GLU A 25 21.76 8.97 12.14
N GLN A 26 21.43 9.82 13.12
CA GLN A 26 20.10 9.85 13.71
C GLN A 26 19.02 10.22 12.69
N ALA A 27 19.25 11.26 11.87
CA ALA A 27 18.29 11.66 10.85
C ALA A 27 18.07 10.56 9.80
N GLU A 28 19.13 9.87 9.38
CA GLU A 28 19.04 8.72 8.45
C GLU A 28 18.27 7.54 9.06
N LEU A 29 18.49 7.27 10.35
CA LEU A 29 17.78 6.21 11.07
C LEU A 29 16.30 6.53 11.25
N ASP A 30 15.96 7.78 11.60
CA ASP A 30 14.57 8.22 11.76
C ASP A 30 13.81 8.13 10.43
N GLU A 31 14.41 8.58 9.32
CA GLU A 31 13.80 8.46 8.00
C GLU A 31 13.61 6.98 7.60
N LYS A 32 14.55 6.11 7.98
CA LYS A 32 14.44 4.67 7.73
C LYS A 32 13.33 4.04 8.57
N ILE A 33 13.16 4.47 9.83
CA ILE A 33 12.07 4.03 10.70
C ILE A 33 10.73 4.43 10.09
N GLU A 34 10.56 5.68 9.67
CA GLU A 34 9.31 6.14 9.04
C GLU A 34 8.98 5.35 7.78
N ARG A 35 9.97 5.13 6.90
CA ARG A 35 9.80 4.32 5.68
C ARG A 35 9.38 2.88 5.99
N LEU A 36 10.03 2.25 6.98
CA LEU A 36 9.69 0.87 7.38
C LEU A 36 8.31 0.79 8.04
N GLN A 37 7.95 1.76 8.88
CA GLN A 37 6.63 1.83 9.49
C GLN A 37 5.54 2.02 8.44
N SER A 38 5.76 2.88 7.44
CA SER A 38 4.83 3.07 6.32
C SER A 38 4.64 1.78 5.51
N ALA A 39 5.73 1.06 5.23
CA ALA A 39 5.67 -0.24 4.55
C ALA A 39 4.90 -1.29 5.36
N ILE A 40 5.16 -1.38 6.66
CA ILE A 40 4.44 -2.30 7.57
C ILE A 40 2.96 -1.95 7.67
N ALA A 41 2.62 -0.66 7.77
CA ALA A 41 1.23 -0.20 7.82
C ALA A 41 0.49 -0.55 6.51
N THR A 42 1.15 -0.35 5.37
CA THR A 42 0.58 -0.71 4.06
C THR A 42 0.34 -2.22 3.96
N GLU A 43 1.31 -3.04 4.35
CA GLU A 43 1.20 -4.50 4.28
C GLU A 43 0.16 -5.06 5.27
N SER A 44 0.13 -4.55 6.51
CA SER A 44 -0.85 -4.94 7.52
C SER A 44 -2.27 -4.56 7.12
N GLN A 45 -2.46 -3.41 6.47
CA GLN A 45 -3.74 -2.98 5.95
C GLN A 45 -4.19 -3.92 4.83
N ASN A 46 -3.30 -4.26 3.90
CA ASN A 46 -3.58 -5.19 2.80
C ASN A 46 -4.00 -6.59 3.31
N ALA A 47 -3.30 -7.14 4.30
CA ALA A 47 -3.61 -8.45 4.86
C ALA A 47 -4.96 -8.46 5.61
N ALA A 48 -5.23 -7.44 6.43
CA ALA A 48 -6.50 -7.32 7.15
C ALA A 48 -7.70 -7.10 6.22
N ASP A 49 -7.49 -6.39 5.11
CA ASP A 49 -8.53 -6.16 4.11
C ASP A 49 -8.80 -7.42 3.27
N ALA A 50 -7.77 -8.23 2.97
CA ALA A 50 -7.92 -9.53 2.32
C ALA A 50 -8.73 -10.52 3.18
N GLU A 51 -8.49 -10.59 4.48
CA GLU A 51 -9.26 -11.47 5.38
C GLU A 51 -10.73 -11.04 5.49
N LYS A 52 -11.00 -9.73 5.62
CA LYS A 52 -12.36 -9.19 5.59
C LYS A 52 -13.05 -9.45 4.26
N TRP A 53 -12.31 -9.39 3.15
CA TRP A 53 -12.81 -9.69 1.81
C TRP A 53 -13.20 -11.16 1.64
N ILE A 54 -12.38 -12.10 2.11
CA ILE A 54 -12.71 -13.54 2.09
C ILE A 54 -13.97 -13.80 2.93
N ALA A 55 -14.14 -13.12 4.06
CA ALA A 55 -15.34 -13.22 4.88
C ALA A 55 -16.59 -12.71 4.15
N LEU A 56 -16.52 -11.51 3.55
CA LEU A 56 -17.58 -10.91 2.74
C LEU A 56 -17.96 -11.77 1.52
N MET A 57 -16.97 -12.29 0.80
CA MET A 57 -17.24 -13.20 -0.32
C MET A 57 -17.85 -14.51 0.12
N LYS A 58 -17.40 -15.13 1.22
CA LYS A 58 -18.02 -16.36 1.72
C LYS A 58 -19.49 -16.15 2.09
N GLU A 59 -19.85 -14.98 2.60
CA GLU A 59 -21.24 -14.60 2.86
C GLU A 59 -22.01 -14.34 1.55
N CYS A 60 -21.32 -13.87 0.50
CA CYS A 60 -21.83 -13.63 -0.84
C CYS A 60 -21.54 -14.75 -1.85
N VAL A 61 -21.26 -16.00 -1.43
CA VAL A 61 -20.97 -17.13 -2.35
C VAL A 61 -22.26 -17.88 -2.75
N ASN A 62 -23.44 -17.35 -2.42
CA ASN A 62 -24.71 -17.80 -3.01
C ASN A 62 -25.77 -16.69 -3.29
N PRO A 63 -25.46 -15.58 -3.99
CA PRO A 63 -26.47 -14.61 -4.39
C PRO A 63 -26.86 -14.91 -5.84
N THR A 64 -28.14 -15.22 -6.04
CA THR A 64 -28.73 -15.41 -7.38
C THR A 64 -28.68 -14.12 -8.22
N GLU A 65 -28.37 -12.97 -7.62
CA GLU A 65 -28.26 -11.66 -8.28
C GLU A 65 -27.09 -10.84 -7.71
N LEU A 66 -26.24 -10.30 -8.59
CA LEU A 66 -25.29 -9.25 -8.23
C LEU A 66 -26.06 -7.94 -7.98
N THR A 67 -26.17 -7.51 -6.72
CA THR A 67 -26.79 -6.23 -6.40
C THR A 67 -25.84 -5.07 -6.70
N ALA A 68 -26.38 -3.95 -7.19
CA ALA A 68 -25.59 -2.77 -7.57
C ALA A 68 -24.77 -2.19 -6.41
N GLU A 69 -25.24 -2.34 -5.17
CA GLU A 69 -24.53 -1.92 -3.96
C GLU A 69 -23.27 -2.77 -3.72
N LEU A 70 -23.37 -4.09 -3.91
CA LEU A 70 -22.24 -5.01 -3.83
C LEU A 70 -21.23 -4.68 -4.94
N LEU A 71 -21.73 -4.44 -6.15
CA LEU A 71 -20.93 -4.07 -7.33
C LEU A 71 -20.13 -2.78 -7.09
N ASN A 72 -20.78 -1.72 -6.59
CA ASN A 72 -20.14 -0.43 -6.28
C ASN A 72 -19.15 -0.50 -5.12
N THR A 73 -19.32 -1.46 -4.21
CA THR A 73 -18.42 -1.63 -3.07
C THR A 73 -17.17 -2.43 -3.46
N LEU A 74 -17.33 -3.45 -4.31
CA LEU A 74 -16.26 -4.36 -4.71
C LEU A 74 -15.39 -3.82 -5.85
N ILE A 75 -15.96 -2.98 -6.71
CA ILE A 75 -15.32 -2.59 -7.97
C ILE A 75 -14.69 -1.22 -7.84
N GLU A 76 -13.42 -1.13 -8.23
CA GLU A 76 -12.67 0.11 -8.32
C GLU A 76 -13.07 0.87 -9.58
N LYS A 77 -13.11 0.13 -10.69
CA LYS A 77 -13.56 0.64 -11.98
C LYS A 77 -14.01 -0.53 -12.87
N ILE A 78 -14.96 -0.23 -13.73
CA ILE A 78 -15.36 -1.11 -14.83
C ILE A 78 -14.87 -0.44 -16.10
N VAL A 79 -14.01 -1.11 -16.86
CA VAL A 79 -13.62 -0.67 -18.20
C VAL A 79 -14.46 -1.43 -19.19
N VAL A 80 -15.25 -0.68 -19.95
CA VAL A 80 -16.13 -1.23 -20.97
C VAL A 80 -15.54 -0.86 -22.31
N HIS A 81 -15.10 -1.86 -23.06
CA HIS A 81 -14.50 -1.66 -24.37
C HIS A 81 -15.56 -1.47 -25.45
N GLU A 82 -15.12 -1.00 -26.62
CA GLU A 82 -16.00 -0.80 -27.76
C GLU A 82 -16.64 -2.13 -28.20
N ALA A 83 -17.94 -2.11 -28.46
CA ALA A 83 -18.65 -3.31 -28.85
C ALA A 83 -18.25 -3.72 -30.27
N VAL A 84 -17.72 -4.93 -30.42
CA VAL A 84 -17.34 -5.51 -31.70
C VAL A 84 -18.53 -6.29 -32.24
N LYS A 85 -18.83 -6.10 -33.52
CA LYS A 85 -19.84 -6.88 -34.21
C LYS A 85 -19.15 -8.02 -34.95
N GLY A 86 -19.44 -9.26 -34.56
CA GLY A 86 -18.99 -10.44 -35.29
C GLY A 86 -19.61 -10.48 -36.68
N GLU A 87 -18.97 -11.21 -37.61
CA GLU A 87 -19.48 -11.42 -38.97
C GLU A 87 -20.88 -12.08 -38.98
N ASP A 88 -21.18 -12.78 -37.89
CA ASP A 88 -22.39 -13.51 -37.53
C ASP A 88 -23.57 -12.60 -37.17
N GLY A 89 -23.32 -11.29 -37.00
CA GLY A 89 -24.28 -10.33 -36.47
C GLY A 89 -24.38 -10.31 -34.94
N SER A 90 -23.62 -11.15 -34.24
CA SER A 90 -23.45 -11.10 -32.78
C SER A 90 -22.74 -9.81 -32.36
N ARG A 91 -23.13 -9.26 -31.21
CA ARG A 91 -22.48 -8.10 -30.59
C ARG A 91 -21.71 -8.61 -29.38
N GLU A 92 -20.40 -8.59 -29.47
CA GLU A 92 -19.51 -8.89 -28.36
C GLU A 92 -19.07 -7.58 -27.71
N GLN A 93 -19.02 -7.56 -26.39
CA GLN A 93 -18.61 -6.38 -25.63
C GLN A 93 -17.71 -6.85 -24.51
N GLU A 94 -16.44 -6.49 -24.61
CA GLU A 94 -15.45 -6.83 -23.61
C GLU A 94 -15.59 -5.89 -22.40
N VAL A 95 -15.66 -6.48 -21.22
CA VAL A 95 -15.81 -5.76 -19.95
C VAL A 95 -14.72 -6.25 -19.00
N GLU A 96 -13.81 -5.35 -18.65
CA GLU A 96 -12.82 -5.59 -17.61
C GLU A 96 -13.32 -5.01 -16.28
N ILE A 97 -13.30 -5.83 -15.24
CA ILE A 97 -13.72 -5.45 -13.90
C ILE A 97 -12.48 -5.39 -13.02
N PHE A 98 -12.13 -4.19 -12.56
CA PHE A 98 -11.03 -3.98 -11.63
C PHE A 98 -11.57 -3.95 -10.22
N TYR A 99 -11.15 -4.89 -9.38
CA TYR A 99 -11.56 -4.96 -7.98
C TYR A 99 -10.62 -4.12 -7.10
N ARG A 100 -11.18 -3.31 -6.20
CA ARG A 100 -10.43 -2.38 -5.33
C ARG A 100 -9.36 -3.04 -4.46
N PHE A 101 -9.53 -4.32 -4.15
CA PHE A 101 -8.79 -4.99 -3.08
C PHE A 101 -8.08 -6.26 -3.53
N ILE A 102 -8.20 -6.62 -4.81
CA ILE A 102 -7.45 -7.72 -5.38
C ILE A 102 -6.32 -7.10 -6.20
N GLY A 103 -5.17 -6.91 -5.56
CA GLY A 103 -3.93 -6.79 -6.31
C GLY A 103 -3.85 -7.99 -7.26
N LYS A 104 -3.88 -7.70 -8.56
CA LYS A 104 -3.71 -8.59 -9.72
C LYS A 104 -3.71 -10.10 -9.38
N ILE A 105 -4.87 -10.76 -9.52
CA ILE A 105 -4.88 -12.21 -9.73
C ILE A 105 -4.53 -12.41 -11.20
N ASP A 106 -3.37 -13.01 -11.45
CA ASP A 106 -2.98 -13.56 -12.76
C ASP A 106 -3.67 -14.93 -12.97
#